data_AF-A0A938M8U0-F1
#
_entry.id   AF-A0A938M8U0-F1
#
_cell.length_a   1.000
_cell.length_b   1.000
_cell.length_c   1.000
_cell.angle_alpha   90.00
_cell.angle_beta   90.00
_cell.angle_gamma   90.00
#
_symmetry.space_group_name_H-M   'P 1'
#
loop_
_entity.id
_entity.type
_entity.pdbx_description
1 polymer ?
#
loop_
_entity_poly.entity_id
_entity_poly.type
_entity_poly.pdbx_seq_one_letter_code
_entity_poly.pdbx_strand_id
1 'polypeptide(L)'
;MTDTPPSPATPPPGEFSRNELIAIYLLATALLVGITWKYLRDAHVFQKAPEVVRGARDAAFRVDLNKATVEDLVLLPMIGESRAKKIIEHRERHGDFIS
;
A
#
# COMPACT_ATOMS: atom_id res chain seq x y z
N MET A 1 23.02 -4.72 80.76
CA MET A 1 22.18 -5.33 79.70
C MET A 1 21.25 -4.23 79.23
N THR A 2 21.58 -3.50 78.17
CA THR A 2 21.36 -3.99 76.80
C THR A 2 22.40 -3.41 75.82
N ASP A 3 23.36 -4.23 75.40
CA ASP A 3 24.09 -4.01 74.15
C ASP A 3 23.17 -4.42 73.00
N THR A 4 22.62 -3.44 72.29
CA THR A 4 21.90 -3.69 71.04
C THR A 4 22.95 -3.87 69.94
N PRO A 5 23.01 -5.01 69.23
CA PRO A 5 23.99 -5.21 68.17
C PRO A 5 23.70 -4.26 66.98
N PRO A 6 24.73 -3.77 66.27
CA PRO A 6 24.53 -2.92 65.09
C PRO A 6 23.83 -3.71 63.98
N SER A 7 22.78 -3.09 63.41
CA SER A 7 22.00 -3.63 62.30
C SER A 7 22.89 -4.03 61.12
N PRO A 8 22.66 -5.20 60.48
CA PRO A 8 23.43 -5.58 59.30
C PRO A 8 23.17 -4.57 58.18
N ALA A 9 24.24 -4.03 57.61
CA ALA A 9 24.18 -3.11 56.49
C ALA A 9 23.50 -3.79 55.29
N THR A 10 22.31 -3.33 54.95
CA THR A 10 21.61 -3.74 53.72
C THR A 10 22.46 -3.34 52.51
N PRO A 11 22.79 -4.26 51.58
CA PRO A 11 23.53 -3.90 50.38
C PRO A 11 22.73 -2.86 49.57
N PRO A 12 23.39 -1.88 48.92
CA PRO A 12 22.70 -0.85 48.16
C PRO A 12 21.90 -1.48 47.02
N PRO A 13 20.65 -1.04 46.78
CA PRO A 13 19.82 -1.62 45.74
C PRO A 13 20.31 -1.22 44.34
N GLY A 14 20.64 -2.22 43.51
CA GLY A 14 20.59 -2.10 42.05
C GLY A 14 21.84 -1.59 41.34
N GLU A 15 23.01 -2.18 41.58
CA GLU A 15 24.15 -2.05 40.66
C GLU A 15 24.21 -3.26 39.73
N PHE A 16 23.70 -3.11 38.51
CA PHE A 16 23.79 -4.13 37.47
C PHE A 16 25.27 -4.46 37.20
N SER A 17 25.62 -5.73 37.22
CA SER A 17 27.00 -6.15 36.97
C SER A 17 27.43 -5.75 35.54
N ARG A 18 28.73 -5.49 35.31
CA ARG A 18 29.26 -5.11 33.99
C ARG A 18 28.85 -6.11 32.89
N ASN A 19 28.74 -7.40 33.22
CA ASN A 19 28.31 -8.45 32.30
C ASN A 19 26.80 -8.39 32.01
N GLU A 20 26.00 -7.96 32.98
CA GLU A 20 24.57 -7.76 32.84
C GLU A 20 24.28 -6.54 31.95
N LEU A 21 25.07 -5.47 32.09
CA LEU A 21 25.05 -4.33 31.16
C LEU A 21 25.45 -4.74 29.74
N ILE A 22 26.50 -5.56 29.59
CA ILE A 22 26.90 -6.12 28.28
C ILE A 22 25.78 -6.98 27.70
N ALA A 23 25.17 -7.86 28.50
CA ALA A 23 24.07 -8.71 28.06
C ALA A 23 22.84 -7.90 27.63
N ILE A 24 22.46 -6.88 28.39
CA ILE A 24 21.36 -5.96 28.05
C ILE A 24 21.69 -5.21 26.76
N TYR A 25 22.92 -4.75 26.58
CA TYR A 25 23.32 -4.04 25.37
C TYR A 25 23.33 -4.95 24.13
N LEU A 26 23.77 -6.20 24.28
CA LEU A 26 23.71 -7.20 23.20
C LEU A 26 22.27 -7.53 22.82
N LEU A 27 21.37 -7.69 23.80
CA LEU A 27 19.95 -7.91 23.56
C LEU A 27 19.30 -6.70 22.89
N ALA A 28 19.60 -5.49 23.34
CA ALA A 28 19.08 -4.25 22.77
C ALA A 28 19.54 -4.07 21.32
N THR A 29 20.81 -4.31 21.01
CA THR A 29 21.31 -4.22 19.62
C THR A 29 20.73 -5.30 18.72
N ALA A 30 20.59 -6.55 19.20
CA ALA A 30 19.92 -7.61 18.45
C ALA A 30 18.44 -7.26 18.14
N LEU A 31 17.74 -6.67 19.11
CA LEU A 31 16.36 -6.22 18.95
C LEU A 31 16.26 -5.06 17.95
N LEU A 32 17.15 -4.07 18.04
CA LEU A 32 17.23 -2.96 17.10
C LEU A 32 17.52 -3.45 15.68
N VAL A 33 18.47 -4.36 15.49
CA VAL A 33 18.79 -4.94 14.17
C VAL A 33 17.59 -5.69 13.60
N GLY A 34 16.89 -6.50 14.41
CA GLY A 34 15.69 -7.21 13.97
C GLY A 34 14.56 -6.26 13.57
N ILE A 35 14.35 -5.21 14.35
CA ILE A 35 13.35 -4.17 14.07
C ILE A 35 13.74 -3.39 12.80
N THR A 36 14.99 -2.95 12.67
CA THR A 36 15.52 -2.28 11.48
C THR A 36 15.38 -3.16 10.24
N TRP A 37 15.71 -4.45 10.33
CA TRP A 37 15.52 -5.41 9.23
C TRP A 37 14.04 -5.56 8.85
N LYS A 38 13.14 -5.61 9.85
CA LYS A 38 11.70 -5.63 9.63
C LYS A 38 11.23 -4.37 8.90
N TYR A 39 11.66 -3.19 9.34
CA TYR A 39 11.33 -1.92 8.69
C TYR A 39 11.92 -1.80 7.28
N LEU A 40 13.14 -2.31 7.04
CA LEU A 40 13.74 -2.35 5.70
C LEU A 40 13.02 -3.32 4.76
N ARG A 41 12.58 -4.48 5.27
CA ARG A 41 11.81 -5.46 4.50
C ARG A 41 10.39 -4.96 4.18
N ASP A 42 9.74 -4.31 5.15
CA ASP A 42 8.39 -3.73 4.98
C ASP A 42 8.40 -2.52 4.03
N ALA A 43 9.56 -1.89 3.78
CA ALA A 43 9.72 -0.82 2.79
C ALA A 43 9.56 -1.27 1.32
N HIS A 44 9.49 -2.58 1.05
CA HIS A 44 9.13 -3.12 -0.27
C HIS A 44 7.62 -3.37 -0.47
N VAL A 45 6.77 -3.09 0.53
CA VAL A 45 5.30 -3.27 0.43
C VAL A 45 4.63 -2.22 -0.46
N PHE A 46 5.35 -1.19 -0.92
CA PHE A 46 4.85 -0.16 -1.84
C PHE A 46 5.25 -0.35 -3.32
N GLN A 47 5.51 -1.59 -3.76
CA GLN A 47 5.64 -1.91 -5.19
C GLN A 47 4.71 -3.04 -5.66
N LYS A 48 3.42 -2.89 -5.40
CA LYS A 48 2.40 -3.40 -6.33
C LYS A 48 1.32 -2.35 -6.51
N ALA A 49 1.65 -1.29 -7.24
CA ALA A 49 0.63 -0.73 -8.12
C ALA A 49 0.26 -1.89 -9.07
N PRO A 50 -0.99 -2.37 -9.11
CA PRO A 50 -1.31 -3.49 -9.96
C PRO A 50 -1.15 -3.02 -11.39
N GLU A 51 -0.12 -3.53 -12.07
CA GLU A 51 0.07 -3.41 -13.52
C GLU A 51 -1.18 -3.86 -14.30
N VAL A 52 -2.05 -4.64 -13.65
CA VAL A 52 -3.36 -5.09 -14.11
C VAL A 52 -4.40 -3.96 -14.25
N VAL A 53 -4.23 -2.78 -13.62
CA VAL A 53 -5.22 -1.67 -13.72
C VAL A 53 -5.07 -0.88 -15.02
N ARG A 54 -3.90 -0.92 -15.69
CA ARG A 54 -3.76 -0.33 -17.03
C ARG A 54 -4.47 -1.17 -18.09
N GLY A 55 -4.20 -2.47 -18.11
CA GLY A 55 -4.86 -3.39 -19.03
C GLY A 55 -6.38 -3.46 -18.86
N ALA A 56 -6.89 -3.40 -17.63
CA ALA A 56 -8.33 -3.43 -17.37
C ALA A 56 -9.04 -2.11 -17.73
N ARG A 57 -8.39 -0.95 -17.62
CA ARG A 57 -8.97 0.33 -18.07
C ARG A 57 -8.98 0.44 -19.60
N ASP A 58 -7.93 -0.05 -20.25
CA ASP A 58 -7.80 0.02 -21.71
C ASP A 58 -8.61 -1.08 -22.44
N ALA A 59 -8.90 -2.20 -21.77
CA ALA A 59 -9.71 -3.29 -22.31
C ALA A 59 -11.22 -3.18 -22.00
N ALA A 60 -11.63 -2.50 -20.93
CA ALA A 60 -13.04 -2.49 -20.51
C ALA A 60 -13.96 -1.55 -21.31
N PHE A 61 -13.42 -0.68 -22.19
CA PHE A 61 -14.24 0.34 -22.88
C PHE A 61 -13.92 0.49 -24.38
N ARG A 62 -13.49 -0.58 -25.05
CA ARG A 62 -13.43 -0.57 -26.51
C ARG A 62 -14.82 -0.84 -27.09
N VAL A 63 -15.55 0.25 -27.33
CA VAL A 63 -16.85 0.23 -28.02
C VAL A 63 -16.62 0.35 -29.53
N ASP A 64 -17.14 -0.60 -30.32
CA ASP A 64 -17.08 -0.55 -31.78
C ASP A 64 -18.08 0.49 -32.32
N LEU A 65 -17.60 1.66 -32.75
CA LEU A 65 -18.44 2.76 -33.22
C LEU A 65 -19.34 2.40 -34.43
N ASN A 66 -18.94 1.43 -35.24
CA ASN A 66 -19.71 1.02 -36.41
C ASN A 66 -20.91 0.13 -36.05
N LYS A 67 -20.86 -0.52 -34.89
CA LYS A 67 -21.90 -1.46 -34.43
C LYS A 67 -22.61 -1.06 -33.14
N ALA A 68 -22.02 -0.16 -32.37
CA ALA A 68 -22.52 0.28 -31.08
C ALA A 68 -23.94 0.87 -31.19
N THR A 69 -24.72 0.65 -30.14
CA THR A 69 -26.04 1.27 -29.92
C THR A 69 -25.88 2.64 -29.26
N VAL A 70 -26.98 3.39 -29.16
CA VAL A 70 -26.95 4.70 -28.47
C VAL A 70 -26.58 4.51 -27.01
N GLU A 71 -27.11 3.46 -26.39
CA GLU A 71 -26.86 3.08 -25.00
C GLU A 71 -25.38 2.75 -24.77
N ASP A 72 -24.77 1.96 -25.66
CA ASP A 72 -23.35 1.62 -25.58
C ASP A 72 -22.44 2.85 -25.70
N LEU A 73 -22.81 3.79 -26.56
CA LEU A 73 -22.06 5.03 -26.76
C LEU A 73 -22.22 6.00 -25.58
N VAL A 74 -23.36 6.02 -24.90
CA VAL A 74 -23.60 6.86 -23.72
C VAL A 74 -22.80 6.40 -22.50
N LEU A 75 -22.41 5.13 -22.43
CA LEU A 75 -21.53 4.63 -21.39
C LEU A 75 -20.11 5.20 -21.50
N LEU A 76 -19.73 5.76 -22.66
CA LEU A 76 -18.41 6.37 -22.85
C LEU A 76 -18.33 7.71 -22.10
N PRO A 77 -17.21 7.97 -21.38
CA PRO A 77 -17.02 9.26 -20.73
C PRO A 77 -17.06 10.38 -21.77
N MET A 78 -17.73 11.49 -21.43
CA MET A 78 -17.92 12.66 -22.31
C MET A 78 -18.88 12.47 -23.49
N ILE A 79 -19.52 11.31 -23.64
CA ILE A 79 -20.53 11.06 -24.68
C ILE A 79 -21.89 10.89 -24.00
N GLY A 80 -22.77 11.88 -24.17
CA GLY A 80 -24.19 11.77 -23.79
C GLY A 80 -25.08 11.43 -24.99
N GLU A 81 -26.38 11.27 -24.76
CA GLU A 81 -27.35 10.83 -25.79
C GLU A 81 -27.30 11.65 -27.08
N SER A 82 -27.15 12.98 -26.97
CA SER A 82 -27.09 13.87 -28.13
C SER A 82 -25.88 13.57 -29.03
N ARG A 83 -24.72 13.27 -28.43
CA ARG A 83 -23.50 12.91 -29.19
C ARG A 83 -23.60 11.51 -29.74
N ALA A 84 -24.13 10.56 -28.97
CA ALA A 84 -24.37 9.19 -29.41
C ALA A 84 -25.27 9.14 -30.66
N LYS A 85 -26.41 9.85 -30.65
CA LYS A 85 -27.31 9.93 -31.83
C LYS A 85 -26.62 10.49 -33.06
N LYS A 86 -25.79 11.53 -32.91
CA LYS A 86 -25.02 12.11 -34.02
C LYS A 86 -24.02 11.12 -34.64
N ILE A 87 -23.43 10.24 -33.84
CA ILE A 87 -22.50 9.20 -34.33
C ILE A 87 -23.26 8.17 -35.19
N ILE A 88 -24.42 7.70 -34.72
CA ILE A 88 -25.29 6.77 -35.47
C ILE A 88 -25.72 7.40 -36.79
N GLU A 89 -26.27 8.62 -36.72
CA GLU A 89 -26.69 9.38 -37.89
C GLU A 89 -25.55 9.61 -38.90
N HIS A 90 -24.32 9.81 -38.41
CA HIS A 90 -23.17 10.01 -39.28
C HIS A 90 -22.88 8.75 -40.09
N ARG A 91 -22.81 7.57 -39.44
CA ARG A 91 -22.53 6.31 -40.13
C ARG A 91 -23.67 5.89 -41.06
N GLU A 92 -24.92 6.19 -40.73
CA GLU A 92 -26.06 5.92 -41.61
C GLU A 92 -26.02 6.76 -42.90
N ARG A 93 -25.53 8.01 -42.83
CA ARG A 93 -25.45 8.90 -43.99
C ARG A 93 -24.18 8.76 -44.81
N HIS A 94 -23.06 8.41 -44.19
CA HIS A 94 -21.73 8.44 -44.83
C HIS A 94 -21.07 7.06 -44.93
N GLY A 95 -21.66 6.02 -44.34
CA GLY A 95 -21.04 4.69 -44.22
C GLY A 95 -20.15 4.57 -42.99
N ASP A 96 -19.51 3.40 -42.85
CA ASP A 96 -18.70 3.05 -41.68
C ASP A 96 -17.45 3.93 -41.50
N PHE A 97 -17.01 4.10 -40.25
CA PHE A 97 -15.75 4.76 -39.90
C PHE A 97 -14.57 3.84 -40.23
N ILE A 98 -13.60 4.36 -41.03
CA ILE A 98 -12.50 3.58 -41.61
C ILE A 98 -11.13 3.88 -40.96
N SER A 99 -10.97 5.03 -40.28
CA SER A 99 -9.72 5.41 -39.58
C SER A 99 -9.95 6.57 -38.62
#